data_AF-A0A3C1F4Q6-F1
#
_entry.id   AF-A0A3C1F4Q6-F1
#
_cell.length_a   1.000
_cell.length_b   1.000
_cell.length_c   1.000
_cell.angle_alpha   90.00
_cell.angle_beta   90.00
_cell.angle_gamma   90.00
#
_symmetry.space_group_name_H-M   'P 1'
#
loop_
_entity.id
_entity.type
_entity.pdbx_description
1 polymer ?
#
loop_
_entity_poly.entity_id
_entity_poly.type
_entity_poly.pdbx_seq_one_letter_code
_entity_poly.pdbx_strand_id
1 'polypeptide(L)'
;MCRGKPHKPEVKAAVMAALLAGQGASEVAKTYHLPQGTVEMWKTQLHGASNLKKVDLSELIESTLRAFLDTVRVQVAVAQDPAWVRQQTASELGVFIGILSDKAFRILEAANGSNSGEAPADGGSG
;
A
#
# COMPACT_ATOMS: atom_id res chain seq x y z
N MET A 1 -17.94 41.46 13.63
CA MET A 1 -18.63 40.17 13.55
C MET A 1 -17.90 39.17 14.44
N CYS A 2 -18.59 38.65 15.46
CA CYS A 2 -18.00 37.85 16.53
C CYS A 2 -17.50 36.49 15.99
N ARG A 3 -16.17 36.30 16.01
CA ARG A 3 -15.50 35.04 15.69
C ARG A 3 -15.89 33.99 16.74
N GLY A 4 -16.32 32.81 16.30
CA GLY A 4 -16.76 31.71 17.16
C GLY A 4 -15.74 31.37 18.25
N LYS A 5 -16.22 30.88 19.40
CA LYS A 5 -15.37 30.49 20.55
C LYS A 5 -14.23 29.58 20.08
N PRO A 6 -12.98 29.84 20.48
CA PRO A 6 -11.87 28.93 20.19
C PRO A 6 -12.16 27.56 20.80
N HIS A 7 -12.22 26.53 19.96
CA HIS A 7 -12.35 25.15 20.44
C HIS A 7 -11.08 24.74 21.18
N LYS A 8 -11.23 24.04 22.31
CA LYS A 8 -10.09 23.50 23.05
C LYS A 8 -9.25 22.60 22.13
N PRO A 9 -7.91 22.71 22.18
CA PRO A 9 -7.03 21.96 21.29
C PRO A 9 -7.21 20.44 21.44
N GLU A 10 -7.51 19.97 22.64
CA GLU A 10 -7.80 18.56 22.97
C GLU A 10 -9.02 18.02 22.22
N VAL A 11 -10.10 18.80 22.15
CA VAL A 11 -11.34 18.41 21.45
C VAL A 11 -11.10 18.36 19.95
N LYS A 12 -10.34 19.33 19.41
CA LYS A 12 -9.94 19.31 18.00
C LYS A 12 -9.09 18.07 17.69
N ALA A 13 -8.14 17.71 18.55
CA ALA A 13 -7.30 16.53 18.37
C ALA A 13 -8.11 15.22 18.37
N ALA A 14 -9.06 15.07 19.31
CA ALA A 14 -9.93 13.89 19.40
C ALA A 14 -10.85 13.75 18.17
N VAL A 15 -11.41 14.86 17.69
CA VAL A 15 -12.25 14.90 16.47
C VAL A 15 -11.42 14.56 15.23
N MET A 16 -10.19 15.07 15.12
CA MET A 16 -9.30 14.73 14.01
C MET A 16 -8.93 13.25 14.02
N ALA A 17 -8.63 12.66 15.18
CA ALA A 17 -8.33 11.24 15.29
C ALA A 17 -9.53 10.35 14.86
N ALA A 18 -10.74 10.71 15.28
CA ALA A 18 -11.99 10.06 14.87
C ALA A 18 -12.21 10.10 13.34
N LEU A 19 -11.97 11.27 12.72
CA LEU A 19 -12.08 11.43 11.27
C LEU A 19 -10.99 10.64 10.51
N LEU A 20 -9.75 10.59 11.01
CA LEU A 20 -8.68 9.76 10.43
C LEU A 20 -9.01 8.26 10.52
N ALA A 21 -9.70 7.83 11.57
CA ALA A 21 -10.14 6.44 11.75
C ALA A 21 -11.32 6.05 10.83
N GLY A 22 -11.79 6.97 9.97
CA GLY A 22 -12.84 6.70 8.98
C GLY A 22 -14.27 6.94 9.50
N GLN A 23 -14.45 7.50 10.69
CA GLN A 23 -15.79 7.83 11.20
C GLN A 23 -16.44 8.96 10.40
N GLY A 24 -17.77 8.90 10.25
CA GLY A 24 -18.53 9.88 9.48
C GLY A 24 -18.56 11.26 10.15
N ALA A 25 -18.41 12.35 9.38
CA ALA A 25 -18.40 13.72 9.93
C ALA A 25 -19.69 14.07 10.72
N SER A 26 -20.84 13.53 10.28
CA SER A 26 -22.12 13.71 10.98
C SER A 26 -22.18 12.98 12.32
N GLU A 27 -21.56 11.80 12.42
CA GLU A 27 -21.47 11.01 13.64
C GLU A 27 -20.54 11.69 14.65
N VAL A 28 -19.35 12.10 14.20
CA VAL A 28 -18.37 12.80 15.04
C VAL A 28 -18.91 14.15 15.53
N ALA A 29 -19.64 14.89 14.70
CA ALA A 29 -20.28 16.15 15.10
C ALA A 29 -21.28 15.96 16.26
N LYS A 30 -22.07 14.88 16.24
CA LYS A 30 -23.02 14.55 17.32
C LYS A 30 -22.29 14.15 18.60
N THR A 31 -21.28 13.31 18.51
CA THR A 31 -20.51 12.79 19.65
C THR A 31 -19.77 13.90 20.41
N TYR A 32 -19.22 14.87 19.70
CA TYR A 32 -18.45 15.97 20.29
C TYR A 32 -19.25 17.27 20.46
N HIS A 33 -20.56 17.24 20.17
CA HIS A 33 -21.46 18.40 20.19
C HIS A 33 -20.91 19.62 19.43
N LEU A 34 -20.36 19.36 18.24
CA LEU A 34 -19.78 20.40 17.38
C LEU A 34 -20.72 20.70 16.19
N PRO A 35 -20.71 21.94 15.69
CA PRO A 35 -21.40 22.25 14.44
C PRO A 35 -20.84 21.40 13.30
N GLN A 36 -21.72 20.76 12.53
CA GLN A 36 -21.34 19.87 11.43
C GLN A 36 -20.38 20.55 10.44
N GLY A 37 -20.63 21.81 10.09
CA GLY A 37 -19.75 22.58 9.20
C GLY A 37 -18.32 22.79 9.74
N THR A 38 -18.11 22.75 11.06
CA THR A 38 -16.77 22.83 11.66
C THR A 38 -16.01 21.52 11.48
N VAL A 39 -16.69 20.39 11.66
CA VAL A 39 -16.13 19.05 11.48
C VAL A 39 -15.86 18.77 9.99
N GLU A 40 -16.76 19.21 9.10
CA GLU A 40 -16.56 19.12 7.64
C GLU A 40 -15.39 19.98 7.16
N MET A 41 -15.26 21.21 7.65
CA MET A 41 -14.11 22.05 7.34
C MET A 41 -12.79 21.38 7.78
N TRP A 42 -12.75 20.77 8.97
CA TRP A 42 -11.58 20.03 9.44
C TRP A 42 -11.31 18.76 8.65
N LYS A 43 -12.35 18.04 8.22
CA LYS A 43 -12.23 16.88 7.32
C LYS A 43 -11.64 17.27 5.96
N THR A 44 -12.08 18.39 5.38
CA THR A 44 -11.53 18.91 4.12
C THR A 44 -10.07 19.36 4.27
N GLN A 45 -9.72 20.01 5.39
CA GLN A 45 -8.33 20.33 5.72
C GLN A 45 -7.47 19.08 5.91
N LEU A 46 -8.04 18.02 6.50
CA LEU A 46 -7.38 16.73 6.62
C LEU A 46 -7.14 16.09 5.25
N HIS A 47 -8.14 16.09 4.35
CA HIS A 47 -8.00 15.56 3.00
C HIS A 47 -6.91 16.30 2.19
N GLY A 48 -6.80 17.62 2.37
CA GLY A 48 -5.72 18.43 1.80
C GLY A 48 -4.34 18.12 2.39
N ALA A 49 -4.27 17.77 3.68
CA ALA A 49 -3.04 17.38 4.37
C ALA A 49 -2.66 15.90 4.17
N SER A 50 -3.61 15.00 3.93
CA SER A 50 -3.38 13.56 3.73
C SER A 50 -2.83 13.21 2.35
N ASN A 51 -2.88 14.15 1.40
CA ASN A 51 -2.10 14.06 0.15
C ASN A 51 -0.59 14.26 0.38
N LEU A 52 -0.17 14.64 1.60
CA LEU A 52 1.22 14.77 1.99
C LEU A 52 1.47 13.79 3.16
N LYS A 53 2.11 12.65 2.87
CA LYS A 53 2.52 11.58 3.80
C LYS A 53 1.49 10.49 4.15
N LYS A 54 0.84 9.91 3.14
CA LYS A 54 1.04 8.45 3.00
C LYS A 54 2.39 8.32 2.32
N VAL A 55 3.38 7.68 2.94
CA VAL A 55 4.30 6.90 2.10
C VAL A 55 3.37 6.02 1.30
N ASP A 56 3.27 6.25 0.00
CA ASP A 56 2.31 5.54 -0.81
C ASP A 56 2.71 4.07 -0.70
N LEU A 57 1.93 3.30 0.05
CA LEU A 57 2.22 1.90 0.30
C LEU A 57 2.40 1.17 -1.03
N SER A 58 1.67 1.61 -2.06
CA SER A 58 1.80 1.18 -3.45
C SER A 58 3.19 1.48 -4.02
N GLU A 59 3.71 2.70 -3.82
CA GLU A 59 5.07 3.09 -4.24
C GLU A 59 6.14 2.31 -3.49
N LEU A 60 5.98 2.09 -2.18
CA LEU A 60 6.91 1.27 -1.40
C LEU A 60 6.91 -0.19 -1.86
N ILE A 61 5.72 -0.76 -2.10
CA ILE A 61 5.58 -2.12 -2.63
C ILE A 61 6.20 -2.21 -4.03
N GLU A 62 5.88 -1.27 -4.93
CA GLU A 62 6.41 -1.27 -6.30
C GLU A 62 7.94 -1.15 -6.30
N SER A 63 8.49 -0.19 -5.57
CA SER A 63 9.94 0.01 -5.49
C SER A 63 10.65 -1.18 -4.85
N THR A 64 10.06 -1.81 -3.83
CA THR A 64 10.59 -3.01 -3.20
C THR A 64 10.56 -4.21 -4.15
N LEU A 65 9.46 -4.41 -4.87
CA LEU A 65 9.34 -5.46 -5.87
C LEU A 65 10.36 -5.27 -6.99
N ARG A 66 10.52 -4.04 -7.48
CA ARG A 66 11.53 -3.71 -8.50
C ARG A 66 12.95 -4.02 -8.01
N ALA A 67 13.30 -3.56 -6.82
CA ALA A 67 14.62 -3.83 -6.22
C ALA A 67 14.86 -5.33 -6.02
N PHE A 68 13.83 -6.08 -5.63
CA PHE A 68 13.90 -7.54 -5.53
C PHE A 68 14.16 -8.19 -6.89
N LEU A 69 13.45 -7.80 -7.95
CA LEU A 69 13.65 -8.34 -9.29
C LEU A 69 15.05 -8.01 -9.84
N ASP A 70 15.54 -6.79 -9.62
CA ASP A 70 16.90 -6.40 -10.00
C ASP A 70 17.95 -7.23 -9.25
N THR A 71 17.72 -7.50 -7.95
CA THR A 71 18.59 -8.35 -7.15
C THR A 71 18.63 -9.78 -7.70
N VAL A 72 17.47 -10.37 -8.02
CA VAL A 72 17.37 -11.70 -8.63
C VAL A 72 18.12 -11.73 -9.96
N ARG A 73 17.98 -10.69 -10.79
CA ARG A 73 18.72 -10.57 -12.06
C ARG A 73 20.23 -10.59 -11.85
N VAL A 74 20.74 -9.86 -10.86
CA VAL A 74 22.18 -9.85 -10.53
C VAL A 74 22.65 -11.22 -10.05
N GLN A 75 21.87 -11.89 -9.19
CA GLN A 75 22.21 -13.24 -8.72
C GLN A 75 22.27 -14.25 -9.87
N VAL A 76 21.33 -14.20 -10.80
CA VAL A 76 21.33 -15.04 -11.99
C VAL A 76 22.56 -14.76 -12.86
N ALA A 77 22.95 -13.49 -13.03
CA ALA A 77 24.15 -13.13 -13.80
C ALA A 77 25.43 -13.69 -13.17
N VAL A 78 25.56 -13.64 -11.84
CA VAL A 78 26.69 -14.28 -11.13
C VAL A 78 26.66 -15.80 -11.32
N ALA A 79 25.48 -16.42 -11.22
CA ALA A 79 25.32 -17.85 -11.41
C ALA A 79 25.55 -18.33 -12.85
N GLN A 80 25.61 -17.42 -13.82
CA GLN A 80 26.00 -17.72 -15.20
C GLN A 80 27.52 -17.78 -15.40
N ASP A 81 28.33 -17.27 -14.46
CA ASP A 81 29.78 -17.32 -14.54
C ASP A 81 30.28 -18.77 -14.36
N PRO A 82 30.87 -19.40 -15.40
CA PRO A 82 31.37 -20.76 -15.30
C PRO A 82 32.48 -20.95 -14.25
N ALA A 83 33.22 -19.89 -13.91
CA ALA A 83 34.23 -19.94 -12.86
C ALA A 83 33.59 -20.02 -11.47
N TRP A 84 32.51 -19.28 -11.23
CA TRP A 84 31.75 -19.34 -9.98
C TRP A 84 31.03 -20.68 -9.83
N VAL A 85 30.39 -21.17 -10.90
CA VAL A 85 29.67 -22.45 -10.91
C VAL A 85 30.59 -23.62 -10.56
N ARG A 86 31.82 -23.63 -11.09
CA ARG A 86 32.81 -24.69 -10.79
C ARG A 86 33.31 -24.70 -9.34
N GLN A 87 33.11 -23.62 -8.60
CA GLN A 87 33.49 -23.53 -7.18
C GLN A 87 32.41 -24.07 -6.25
N GLN A 88 31.18 -24.31 -6.74
CA GLN A 88 30.07 -24.77 -5.91
C GLN A 88 29.99 -26.28 -5.86
N THR A 89 29.53 -26.83 -4.73
CA THR A 89 29.15 -28.25 -4.70
C THR A 89 27.86 -28.49 -5.48
N ALA A 90 27.70 -29.71 -6.02
CA ALA A 90 26.49 -30.08 -6.76
C ALA A 90 25.22 -29.92 -5.92
N SER A 91 25.30 -30.20 -4.61
CA SER A 91 24.20 -30.03 -3.66
C SER A 91 23.80 -28.56 -3.48
N GLU A 92 24.76 -27.65 -3.29
CA GLU A 92 24.47 -26.22 -3.09
C GLU A 92 23.92 -25.60 -4.38
N LEU A 93 24.51 -25.97 -5.51
CA LEU A 93 24.03 -25.52 -6.82
C LEU A 93 22.60 -26.03 -7.07
N GLY A 94 22.29 -27.27 -6.70
CA GLY A 94 20.94 -27.84 -6.81
C GLY A 94 19.91 -27.09 -5.97
N VAL A 95 20.25 -26.76 -4.71
CA VAL A 95 19.39 -25.94 -3.83
C VAL A 95 19.17 -24.55 -4.43
N PHE A 96 20.23 -23.91 -4.90
CA PHE A 96 20.16 -22.57 -5.49
C PHE A 96 19.27 -22.54 -6.74
N ILE A 97 19.46 -23.48 -7.68
CA ILE A 97 18.64 -23.61 -8.89
C ILE A 97 17.17 -23.89 -8.53
N GLY A 98 16.91 -24.73 -7.53
CA GLY A 98 15.55 -25.00 -7.05
C GLY A 98 14.85 -23.73 -6.55
N ILE A 99 15.53 -22.92 -5.73
CA ILE A 99 14.99 -21.65 -5.22
C ILE A 99 14.72 -20.65 -6.34
N LEU A 100 15.65 -20.50 -7.29
CA LEU A 100 15.45 -19.63 -8.44
C LEU A 100 14.26 -20.07 -9.30
N SER A 101 14.10 -21.38 -9.51
CA SER A 101 13.02 -21.95 -10.31
C SER A 101 11.65 -21.73 -9.65
N ASP A 102 11.53 -21.94 -8.32
CA ASP A 102 10.30 -21.65 -7.56
C ASP A 102 9.92 -20.16 -7.65
N LYS A 103 10.90 -19.26 -7.48
CA LYS A 103 10.67 -17.81 -7.60
C LYS A 103 10.22 -17.43 -9.01
N ALA A 104 10.85 -17.98 -10.06
CA ALA A 104 10.46 -17.72 -11.44
C ALA A 104 9.02 -18.17 -11.70
N PHE A 105 8.62 -19.34 -11.22
CA PHE A 105 7.26 -19.85 -11.36
C PHE A 105 6.23 -18.93 -10.68
N ARG A 106 6.47 -18.51 -9.43
CA ARG A 106 5.58 -17.58 -8.70
C ARG A 106 5.43 -16.23 -9.39
N ILE A 107 6.51 -15.70 -9.96
CA ILE A 107 6.47 -14.44 -10.73
C ILE A 107 5.60 -14.60 -11.97
N LEU A 108 5.73 -15.72 -12.69
CA LEU A 108 4.92 -16.02 -13.87
C LEU A 108 3.44 -16.23 -13.52
N GLU A 109 3.13 -16.94 -12.43
CA GLU A 109 1.76 -17.10 -11.94
C GLU A 109 1.13 -15.76 -11.58
N ALA A 110 1.85 -14.89 -10.86
CA ALA A 110 1.38 -13.56 -10.52
C ALA A 110 1.13 -12.69 -11.77
N ALA A 111 2.03 -12.75 -12.76
CA ALA A 111 1.87 -12.02 -14.01
C ALA A 111 0.65 -12.50 -14.83
N ASN A 112 0.39 -13.82 -14.86
CA ASN A 112 -0.73 -14.40 -15.59
C ASN A 112 -2.07 -14.23 -14.87
N GLY A 113 -2.11 -14.33 -13.54
CA GLY A 113 -3.33 -14.12 -12.73
C GLY A 113 -3.84 -12.68 -12.74
N SER A 114 -2.94 -11.71 -12.99
CA SER A 114 -3.30 -10.30 -13.18
C SER A 114 -4.06 -10.02 -14.48
N ASN A 115 -4.00 -10.96 -15.44
CA ASN A 115 -4.63 -10.82 -16.76
C ASN A 115 -6.05 -11.42 -16.79
N SER A 116 -6.46 -12.13 -15.73
CA SER A 116 -7.84 -12.58 -15.52
C SER A 116 -8.65 -11.46 -14.88
N GLY A 117 -8.80 -10.36 -15.62
CA GLY A 117 -9.77 -9.32 -15.31
C GLY A 117 -11.17 -9.92 -15.38
N GLU A 118 -11.74 -10.17 -14.21
CA GLU A 118 -13.15 -10.50 -14.02
C GLU A 118 -13.98 -9.37 -14.63
N ALA A 119 -14.50 -9.60 -15.84
CA ALA A 119 -15.54 -8.75 -16.41
C ALA A 119 -16.73 -8.81 -15.45
N PRO A 120 -17.30 -7.67 -15.02
CA PRO A 120 -18.48 -7.70 -14.18
C PRO A 120 -19.59 -8.42 -14.95
N ALA A 121 -19.95 -9.61 -14.47
CA ALA A 121 -21.17 -10.29 -14.85
C ALA A 121 -22.34 -9.51 -14.25
N ASP A 122 -22.73 -8.40 -14.87
CA ASP A 122 -24.01 -7.77 -14.56
C ASP A 122 -25.06 -8.36 -15.51
N GLY A 123 -25.60 -9.50 -15.07
CA GLY A 123 -26.87 -10.04 -15.55
C GLY A 123 -28.00 -9.17 -15.02
N GLY A 124 -28.88 -8.74 -15.92
CA GLY A 124 -29.93 -7.76 -15.63
C GLY A 124 -31.06 -8.22 -14.72
N SER A 125 -31.91 -7.26 -14.37
CA SER A 125 -33.37 -7.38 -14.22
C SER A 125 -33.94 -6.02 -13.79
N GLY A 126 -34.88 -5.49 -14.57
CA GLY A 126 -35.63 -4.26 -14.30
C GLY A 126 -36.23 -3.66 -15.56
#